data_AF-A0A9D9T873-F1
#
_entry.id   AF-A0A9D9T873-F1
#
_cell.length_a   1.000
_cell.length_b   1.000
_cell.length_c   1.000
_cell.angle_alpha   90.00
_cell.angle_beta   90.00
_cell.angle_gamma   90.00
#
_symmetry.space_group_name_H-M   'P 1'
#
loop_
_entity.id
_entity.type
_entity.pdbx_description
1 polymer ?
#
loop_
_entity_poly.entity_id
_entity_poly.type
_entity_poly.pdbx_seq_one_letter_code
_entity_poly.pdbx_strand_id
1 'polypeptide(L)' 'MSKFILAVEAGEEIVITRRGTEVARLIPSATRPKIDRVAAILEARKKLKDVPYFDEREFTKFGRKW' A
#
# COMPACT_ATOMS: atom_id res chain seq x y z
N MET A 1 8.41 15.43 -24.56
CA MET A 1 8.64 14.29 -23.66
C MET A 1 9.57 14.73 -22.53
N SER A 2 9.33 14.36 -21.26
CA SER A 2 10.20 14.72 -20.13
C SER A 2 11.50 13.90 -20.14
N LYS A 3 12.65 14.53 -19.84
CA LYS A 3 13.99 13.88 -19.82
C LYS A 3 14.05 12.63 -18.93
N PHE A 4 13.34 12.65 -17.81
CA PHE A 4 13.30 11.53 -16.87
C PHE A 4 12.56 10.31 -17.41
N ILE A 5 11.54 10.52 -18.24
CA ILE A 5 10.79 9.40 -18.84
C ILE A 5 11.66 8.70 -19.87
N LEU A 6 12.42 9.45 -20.68
CA LEU A 6 13.35 8.89 -21.67
C LEU A 6 14.47 8.07 -21.01
N ALA A 7 14.99 8.53 -19.87
CA ALA A 7 16.00 7.80 -19.10
C ALA A 7 15.45 6.46 -18.58
N VAL A 8 14.21 6.45 -18.07
CA VAL A 8 13.55 5.22 -17.59
C VAL A 8 13.21 4.28 -18.74
N GLU A 9 12.82 4.81 -19.90
CA GLU A 9 12.62 4.01 -21.12
C GLU A 9 13.93 3.42 -21.64
N ALA A 10 15.06 4.11 -21.45
CA ALA A 10 16.40 3.61 -21.78
C ALA A 10 16.95 2.57 -20.78
N GLY A 11 16.22 2.30 -19.68
CA GLY A 11 16.58 1.29 -18.70
C GLY A 11 17.16 1.83 -17.39
N GLU A 12 17.22 3.15 -17.19
CA GLU A 12 17.69 3.73 -15.93
C GLU A 12 16.62 3.67 -14.84
N GLU A 13 17.02 3.36 -13.61
CA GLU A 13 16.17 3.45 -12.43
C GLU A 13 16.37 4.80 -11.75
N ILE A 14 15.28 5.52 -11.48
CA ILE A 14 15.34 6.85 -10.87
C ILE A 14 14.67 6.81 -9.50
N VAL A 15 15.46 7.08 -8.47
CA VAL A 15 15.00 7.20 -7.08
C VAL A 15 14.53 8.63 -6.83
N ILE A 16 13.27 8.78 -6.42
CA ILE A 16 12.67 10.06 -6.03
C ILE A 16 12.81 10.19 -4.52
N THR A 17 13.56 11.20 -4.09
CA THR A 17 13.75 11.53 -2.68
C THR A 17 13.02 12.81 -2.29
N ARG A 18 12.46 12.87 -1.08
CA ARG A 18 11.92 14.07 -0.45
C ARG A 18 12.63 14.29 0.88
N ARG A 19 13.27 15.45 1.06
CA ARG A 19 14.08 15.77 2.26
C ARG A 19 15.15 14.71 2.56
N GLY A 20 15.83 14.22 1.51
CA GLY A 20 16.87 13.18 1.63
C GLY A 20 16.34 11.78 1.93
N THR A 21 15.02 11.60 2.09
CA THR A 21 14.40 10.29 2.28
C THR A 21 13.81 9.79 0.97
N GLU A 22 14.07 8.54 0.60
CA GLU A 22 13.45 7.90 -0.54
C GLU A 22 11.93 7.79 -0.36
N VAL A 23 11.17 8.26 -1.35
CA VAL A 23 9.69 8.24 -1.33
C VAL A 23 9.08 7.46 -2.49
N ALA A 24 9.76 7.38 -3.64
CA ALA A 24 9.29 6.62 -4.79
C ALA A 24 10.44 6.24 -5.71
N ARG A 25 10.19 5.30 -6.63
CA ARG A 25 11.10 4.93 -7.72
C ARG A 25 10.36 4.89 -9.05
N LEU A 26 11.01 5.39 -10.09
CA LEU A 26 10.64 5.14 -11.48
C LEU A 26 11.49 3.98 -11.98
N ILE A 27 10.82 2.94 -12.45
CA ILE A 27 11.45 1.73 -13.01
C ILE A 27 10.87 1.46 -14.39
N PRO A 28 11.64 0.83 -15.29
CA PRO A 28 11.14 0.35 -16.56
C PRO A 28 9.90 -0.53 -16.39
N SER A 29 8.96 -0.45 -17.33
CA SER A 29 7.73 -1.26 -17.29
C SER A 29 8.02 -2.76 -17.30
N ALA A 30 9.10 -3.17 -17.98
CA ALA A 30 9.54 -4.56 -18.08
C ALA A 30 10.06 -5.13 -16.75
N THR A 31 10.66 -4.30 -15.89
CA THR A 31 11.17 -4.71 -14.57
C THR A 31 10.13 -4.53 -13.46
N ARG A 32 8.97 -3.93 -13.78
CA ARG A 32 7.91 -3.73 -12.80
C ARG A 32 7.40 -5.09 -12.29
N PRO A 33 7.46 -5.34 -10.96
CA PRO A 33 6.92 -6.58 -10.42
C PRO A 33 5.43 -6.64 -10.70
N LYS A 34 4.98 -7.77 -11.27
CA LYS A 34 3.55 -8.06 -11.39
C LYS A 34 2.99 -8.15 -9.98
N ILE A 35 2.21 -7.15 -9.59
CA ILE A 35 1.47 -7.19 -8.34
C ILE A 35 0.47 -8.33 -8.50
N ASP A 36 0.68 -9.42 -7.76
CA ASP A 36 -0.32 -10.46 -7.64
C ASP A 36 -1.49 -9.90 -6.83
N ARG A 37 -2.49 -9.40 -7.56
CA ARG A 37 -3.70 -8.82 -6.99
C ARG A 37 -4.40 -9.83 -6.06
N VAL A 38 -4.28 -11.13 -6.33
CA VAL A 38 -4.90 -12.18 -5.53
C VAL A 38 -4.21 -12.27 -4.16
N ALA A 39 -2.87 -12.28 -4.14
CA ALA A 39 -2.10 -12.28 -2.90
C ALA A 39 -2.41 -11.04 -2.04
N ALA A 40 -2.49 -9.85 -2.64
CA ALA A 40 -2.85 -8.62 -1.94
C ALA A 40 -4.25 -8.65 -1.32
N ILE A 41 -5.24 -9.23 -2.02
CA ILE A 41 -6.61 -9.39 -1.52
C ILE A 41 -6.64 -10.40 -0.35
N LEU A 42 -5.88 -11.49 -0.44
CA LEU A 42 -5.79 -12.50 0.62
C LEU A 42 -5.16 -11.93 1.90
N GLU A 43 -4.09 -11.14 1.79
CA GLU A 43 -3.49 -10.45 2.94
C GLU A 43 -4.46 -9.46 3.59
N ALA A 44 -5.19 -8.69 2.78
CA ALA A 44 -6.20 -7.75 3.29
C ALA A 44 -7.32 -8.49 4.05
N ARG A 45 -7.81 -9.62 3.51
CA ARG A 45 -8.81 -10.46 4.18
C ARG A 45 -8.28 -11.08 5.48
N LYS A 46 -7.01 -11.50 5.52
CA LYS A 46 -6.39 -12.04 6.74
C LYS A 46 -6.38 -11.00 7.86
N LYS A 47 -5.99 -9.76 7.56
CA LYS A 47 -6.02 -8.65 8.53
C LYS A 47 -7.42 -8.34 9.04
N LEU A 48 -8.44 -8.45 8.20
CA LEU A 48 -9.84 -8.25 8.58
C LEU A 48 -10.39 -9.39 9.45
N LYS A 49 -9.89 -10.62 9.30
CA LYS A 49 -10.31 -11.78 10.09
C LYS A 49 -9.90 -11.67 11.57
N ASP A 50 -8.78 -11.00 11.84
CA ASP A 50 -8.27 -10.78 13.19
C ASP A 50 -8.88 -9.54 13.87
N VAL A 51 -9.78 -8.81 13.19
CA VAL A 51 -10.55 -7.74 13.83
C VAL A 51 -11.67 -8.40 14.64
N PRO A 52 -11.66 -8.32 15.99
CA PRO A 52 -12.76 -8.82 16.78
C PRO A 52 -14.03 -8.12 16.32
N TYR A 53 -15.07 -8.91 16.05
CA TYR A 53 -16.38 -8.43 15.65
C TYR A 53 -16.80 -7.33 16.63
N PHE A 54 -16.94 -6.10 16.14
CA PHE A 54 -17.42 -5.00 16.95
C PHE A 54 -18.91 -5.25 17.24
N ASP A 55 -19.20 -5.83 18.41
CA ASP A 55 -20.57 -5.98 18.88
C ASP A 55 -20.97 -4.70 19.62
N GLU A 56 -21.74 -3.84 18.97
CA GLU A 56 -22.33 -2.63 19.56
C GLU A 56 -23.09 -2.92 20.87
N ARG A 57 -23.58 -4.16 21.04
CA ARG A 57 -24.30 -4.58 22.25
C ARG A 57 -23.37 -4.76 23.45
N GLU A 58 -22.10 -5.10 23.25
CA GLU A 58 -21.12 -5.17 24.35
C GLU A 58 -20.73 -3.78 24.85
N PHE A 59 -20.58 -2.81 23.93
CA PHE A 59 -20.22 -1.44 24.29
C PHE A 59 -21.35 -0.70 25.04
N THR A 60 -22.60 -0.93 24.63
CA THR A 60 -23.78 -0.30 25.26
C THR A 60 -24.17 -0.93 26.60
N LYS A 61 -23.78 -2.19 26.87
CA LYS A 61 -24.04 -2.87 28.17
C LYS A 61 -23.30 -2.25 29.34
N PHE A 62 -22.12 -1.67 29.11
CA PHE A 62 -21.30 -0.99 30.13
C PHE A 62 -21.46 0.54 30.13
N GLY A 63 -22.14 1.12 29.12
CA GLY A 63 -22.16 2.56 28.85
C GLY A 63 -23.30 3.40 29.44
N ARG A 64 -24.17 2.84 30.30
CA ARG A 64 -25.24 3.63 30.94
C ARG A 64 -25.35 3.36 32.44
N LYS A 65 -24.44 3.98 33.19
CA LYS A 65 -24.72 4.48 34.55
C LYS A 65 -24.55 6.00 34.50
N TRP A 66 -25.66 6.70 34.32
CA TRP A 66 -25.83 8.09 34.75
C TRP A 66 -26.89 8.05 35.85
#